data_AF-A0AAU3VPE3-F1
#
_entry.id   AF-A0AAU3VPE3-F1
#
_cell.length_a   1.000
_cell.length_b   1.000
_cell.length_c   1.000
_cell.angle_alpha   90.00
_cell.angle_beta   90.00
_cell.angle_gamma   90.00
#
_symmetry.space_group_name_H-M   'P 1'
#
loop_
_entity.id
_entity.type
_entity.pdbx_description
1 polymer ?
#
loop_
_entity_poly.entity_id
_entity_poly.type
_entity_poly.pdbx_seq_one_letter_code
_entity_poly.pdbx_strand_id
1 'polypeptide(L)'
;MSVVNVRIPAEARDRLAQIAAAEGLSLCAYLTRLAETLLTPAERAERAEAARADLNAWNGYAPTPTEQDDLDAELDRRLTQATTTR
;
A
#
# COMPACT_ATOMS: atom_id res chain seq x y z
N MET A 1 -3.97 7.08 24.01
CA MET A 1 -3.11 7.43 22.86
C MET A 1 -1.74 7.82 23.39
N SER A 2 -0.67 7.16 22.94
CA SER A 2 0.70 7.56 23.23
C SER A 2 1.17 8.59 22.22
N VAL A 3 1.97 9.56 22.66
CA VAL A 3 2.61 10.54 21.77
C VAL A 3 3.94 9.96 21.31
N VAL A 4 4.15 9.88 19.99
CA VAL A 4 5.39 9.43 19.38
C VAL A 4 6.06 10.60 18.68
N ASN A 5 7.35 10.80 18.92
CA ASN A 5 8.15 11.82 18.25
C ASN A 5 8.85 11.22 17.03
N VAL A 6 8.50 11.70 15.85
CA VAL A 6 9.10 11.29 14.57
C VAL A 6 9.87 12.47 13.99
N ARG A 7 11.13 12.25 13.57
CA ARG A 7 11.93 13.27 12.88
C ARG A 7 11.67 13.19 11.38
N ILE A 8 11.25 14.28 10.79
CA ILE A 8 11.03 14.43 9.35
C ILE A 8 11.62 15.76 8.85
N PRO A 9 12.02 15.86 7.57
CA PRO A 9 12.40 17.13 6.97
C PRO A 9 11.27 18.17 7.07
N ALA A 10 11.63 19.43 7.29
CA ALA A 10 10.65 20.51 7.44
C ALA A 10 9.73 20.64 6.21
N GLU A 11 10.29 20.53 5.01
CA GLU A 11 9.51 20.56 3.76
C GLU A 11 8.45 19.46 3.71
N ALA A 12 8.80 18.23 4.11
CA ALA A 12 7.86 17.11 4.15
C ALA A 12 6.75 17.35 5.17
N ARG A 13 7.08 17.88 6.36
CA ARG A 13 6.10 18.26 7.39
C ARG A 13 5.11 19.30 6.85
N ASP A 14 5.63 20.34 6.22
CA ASP A 14 4.82 21.48 5.76
C ASP A 14 3.88 21.06 4.63
N ARG A 15 4.36 20.21 3.72
CA ARG A 15 3.52 19.59 2.69
C ARG A 15 2.40 18.74 3.30
N LEU A 16 2.71 17.88 4.28
CA LEU A 16 1.70 17.07 4.97
C LEU A 16 0.68 17.94 5.71
N ALA A 17 1.12 19.04 6.32
CA ALA A 17 0.23 19.98 7.00
C ALA A 17 -0.74 20.67 6.02
N GLN A 18 -0.27 21.04 4.82
CA GLN A 18 -1.14 21.60 3.77
C GLN A 18 -2.19 20.59 3.30
N ILE A 19 -1.80 19.32 3.11
CA ILE A 19 -2.73 18.25 2.72
C ILE A 19 -3.78 18.04 3.83
N ALA A 20 -3.35 17.93 5.08
CA ALA A 20 -4.26 17.79 6.21
C ALA A 20 -5.25 18.96 6.30
N ALA A 21 -4.78 20.19 6.14
CA ALA A 21 -5.62 21.38 6.17
C ALA A 21 -6.64 21.42 5.02
N ALA A 22 -6.26 20.99 3.80
CA ALA A 22 -7.17 20.87 2.67
C ALA A 22 -8.31 19.87 2.94
N GLU A 23 -8.08 18.91 3.83
CA GLU A 23 -9.08 17.94 4.28
C GLU A 23 -9.78 18.32 5.59
N GLY A 24 -9.51 19.51 6.14
CA GLY A 24 -10.08 19.96 7.42
C GLY A 24 -9.57 19.20 8.65
N LEU A 25 -8.43 18.52 8.54
CA LEU A 25 -7.82 17.73 9.60
C LEU A 25 -6.58 18.40 10.19
N SER A 26 -6.28 18.07 11.45
CA SER A 26 -4.95 18.35 12.00
C SER A 26 -3.92 17.38 11.42
N LEU A 27 -2.63 17.76 11.43
CA LEU A 27 -1.57 16.88 10.95
C LEU A 27 -1.55 15.53 11.67
N CYS A 28 -1.73 15.50 13.00
CA CYS A 28 -1.79 14.24 13.74
C CYS A 28 -2.99 13.38 13.35
N ALA A 29 -4.18 13.99 13.21
CA ALA A 29 -5.39 13.27 12.80
C ALA A 29 -5.25 12.69 11.38
N TYR A 30 -4.67 13.46 10.47
CA TYR A 30 -4.36 12.99 9.12
C TYR A 30 -3.39 11.80 9.14
N LEU A 31 -2.31 11.88 9.94
CA LEU A 31 -1.34 10.78 10.04
C LEU A 31 -1.92 9.53 10.69
N THR A 32 -2.77 9.66 11.71
CA THR A 32 -3.49 8.51 12.29
C THR A 32 -4.38 7.85 11.26
N ARG A 33 -5.19 8.63 10.53
CA ARG A 33 -6.04 8.09 9.47
C ARG A 33 -5.23 7.47 8.35
N LEU A 34 -4.11 8.07 7.97
CA LEU A 34 -3.21 7.52 6.95
C LEU A 34 -2.66 6.16 7.39
N ALA A 35 -2.23 6.03 8.65
CA ALA A 35 -1.74 4.77 9.19
C ALA A 35 -2.82 3.66 9.14
N GLU A 36 -4.09 3.98 9.33
CA GLU A 36 -5.20 3.02 9.21
C GLU A 36 -5.40 2.50 7.78
N THR A 37 -4.96 3.27 6.76
CA THR A 37 -5.09 2.87 5.35
C THR A 37 -3.87 2.14 4.80
N LEU A 38 -2.72 2.24 5.46
CA LEU A 38 -1.46 1.66 5.00
C LEU A 38 -1.23 0.32 5.69
N LEU A 39 -1.11 -0.73 4.89
CA LEU A 39 -0.70 -2.04 5.39
C LEU A 39 0.81 -2.11 5.53
N THR A 40 1.26 -2.72 6.61
CA THR A 40 2.63 -3.17 6.77
C THR A 40 2.98 -4.25 5.75
N PRO A 41 4.28 -4.50 5.47
CA PRO A 41 4.68 -5.59 4.59
C PRO A 41 4.13 -6.97 5.04
N ALA A 42 4.06 -7.22 6.35
CA ALA A 42 3.54 -8.46 6.90
C ALA A 42 2.02 -8.59 6.65
N GLU A 43 1.24 -7.56 6.92
CA GLU A 43 -0.21 -7.56 6.68
C GLU A 43 -0.54 -7.67 5.18
N ARG A 44 0.30 -7.10 4.30
CA ARG A 44 0.18 -7.31 2.85
C ARG A 44 0.39 -8.77 2.46
N ALA A 45 1.42 -9.41 3.02
CA ALA A 45 1.70 -10.82 2.76
C ALA A 45 0.56 -11.71 3.26
N GLU A 46 0.06 -11.47 4.47
CA GLU A 46 -1.11 -12.18 5.02
C GLU A 46 -2.34 -12.05 4.12
N ARG A 47 -2.64 -10.82 3.67
CA ARG A 47 -3.76 -10.57 2.76
C ARG A 47 -3.57 -11.26 1.41
N ALA A 48 -2.34 -11.30 0.88
CA ALA A 48 -2.03 -12.01 -0.35
C ALA A 48 -2.24 -13.52 -0.21
N GLU A 49 -1.82 -14.12 0.90
CA GLU A 49 -2.06 -15.54 1.17
C GLU A 49 -3.55 -15.86 1.33
N ALA A 50 -4.31 -15.01 2.05
CA ALA A 50 -5.75 -15.17 2.17
C ALA A 50 -6.45 -15.11 0.79
N ALA A 51 -6.08 -14.14 -0.05
CA ALA A 51 -6.62 -14.02 -1.40
C ALA A 51 -6.25 -15.23 -2.28
N ARG A 52 -5.01 -15.76 -2.16
CA ARG A 52 -4.60 -16.98 -2.86
C ARG A 52 -5.42 -18.19 -2.43
N ALA A 53 -5.70 -18.34 -1.14
CA ALA A 53 -6.53 -19.42 -0.63
C ALA A 53 -7.97 -19.33 -1.16
N ASP A 54 -8.56 -18.13 -1.15
CA ASP A 54 -9.91 -17.89 -1.68
C ASP A 54 -9.98 -18.16 -3.20
N LEU A 55 -8.97 -17.71 -3.94
CA LEU A 55 -8.88 -17.96 -5.38
C LEU A 55 -8.75 -19.45 -5.68
N ASN A 56 -7.87 -20.16 -4.98
CA ASN A 56 -7.73 -21.60 -5.12
C ASN A 56 -9.04 -22.33 -4.78
N ALA A 57 -9.71 -21.94 -3.70
CA ALA A 57 -11.02 -22.50 -3.36
C ALA A 57 -12.07 -22.25 -4.47
N TRP A 58 -11.99 -21.11 -5.14
CA TRP A 58 -12.93 -20.72 -6.19
C TRP A 58 -12.65 -21.36 -7.56
N ASN A 59 -11.39 -21.46 -7.98
CA ASN A 59 -11.03 -21.89 -9.35
C ASN A 59 -10.06 -23.10 -9.40
N GLY A 60 -9.61 -23.61 -8.25
CA GLY A 60 -8.65 -24.70 -8.14
C GLY A 60 -7.22 -24.36 -8.56
N TYR A 61 -6.94 -23.10 -8.90
CA TYR A 61 -5.64 -22.64 -9.37
C TYR A 61 -4.75 -22.24 -8.20
N ALA A 62 -3.63 -22.95 -8.07
CA ALA A 62 -2.56 -22.69 -7.11
C ALA A 62 -1.25 -22.52 -7.88
N PRO A 63 -0.86 -21.29 -8.27
CA PRO A 63 0.33 -21.06 -9.07
C PRO A 63 1.59 -21.49 -8.31
N THR A 64 2.47 -22.18 -9.01
CA THR A 64 3.81 -22.51 -8.53
C THR A 64 4.64 -21.23 -8.30
N PRO A 65 5.71 -21.27 -7.48
CA PRO A 65 6.55 -20.08 -7.26
C PRO A 65 7.06 -19.45 -8.57
N THR A 66 7.46 -20.26 -9.55
CA THR A 66 7.92 -19.77 -10.86
C THR A 66 6.82 -19.07 -11.65
N GLU A 67 5.59 -19.61 -11.63
CA GLU A 67 4.46 -18.94 -12.29
C GLU A 67 4.10 -17.63 -11.59
N GLN A 68 4.29 -17.52 -10.27
CA GLN A 68 4.11 -16.26 -9.55
C GLN A 68 5.14 -15.22 -9.99
N ASP A 69 6.41 -15.59 -10.08
CA ASP A 69 7.48 -14.70 -10.55
C ASP A 69 7.19 -14.19 -11.97
N ASP A 70 6.72 -15.07 -12.87
CA ASP A 70 6.36 -14.71 -14.25
C ASP A 70 5.15 -13.76 -14.29
N LEU A 71 4.13 -13.99 -13.45
CA LEU A 71 2.95 -13.14 -13.34
C LEU A 71 3.27 -11.77 -12.76
N ASP A 72 4.15 -11.70 -11.77
CA ASP A 72 4.60 -10.45 -11.17
C ASP A 72 5.39 -9.61 -12.19
N ALA A 73 6.31 -10.23 -12.94
CA ALA A 73 7.04 -9.55 -14.02
C ALA A 73 6.10 -9.02 -15.11
N GLU A 74 5.07 -9.78 -15.47
CA GLU A 74 4.05 -9.35 -16.43
C GLU A 74 3.18 -8.20 -15.89
N LEU A 75 2.82 -8.23 -14.61
CA LEU A 75 2.09 -7.16 -13.95
C LEU A 75 2.90 -5.85 -13.95
N ASP A 76 4.17 -5.91 -13.56
CA ASP A 76 5.09 -4.76 -13.55
C ASP A 76 5.26 -4.16 -14.96
N ARG A 77 5.39 -5.03 -15.98
CA ARG A 77 5.43 -4.60 -17.38
C ARG A 77 4.17 -3.82 -17.76
N ARG A 78 2.98 -4.33 -17.42
CA ARG A 78 1.68 -3.67 -17.72
C ARG A 78 1.50 -2.37 -16.97
N LEU A 79 1.88 -2.32 -15.69
CA LEU A 79 1.82 -1.10 -14.89
C LEU A 79 2.73 -0.01 -15.47
N THR A 80 3.94 -0.38 -15.89
CA THR A 80 4.88 0.54 -16.55
C THR A 80 4.32 1.06 -17.87
N GLN A 81 3.68 0.21 -18.68
CA GLN A 81 3.02 0.63 -19.92
C GLN A 81 1.85 1.59 -19.64
N ALA A 82 1.03 1.31 -18.63
CA ALA A 82 -0.10 2.14 -18.25
C ALA A 82 0.31 3.53 -17.75
N THR A 83 1.44 3.64 -17.03
CA THR A 83 1.96 4.93 -16.56
C THR A 83 2.72 5.71 -17.64
N THR A 84 3.31 5.02 -18.63
CA THR A 84 4.00 5.67 -19.77
C THR A 84 3.02 6.24 -20.81
N THR A 85 1.78 5.73 -20.85
CA THR A 85 0.77 6.15 -21.86
C THR A 85 -0.07 7.37 -21.40
N ARG A 86 0.36 8.09 -20.35
CA ARG A 86 -0.34 9.26 -19.80
C ARG A 86 0.47 10.54 -19.96
#